data_AF-A0A242DCF2-F1
#
_entry.id   AF-A0A242DCF2-F1
#
_cell.length_a   1.000
_cell.length_b   1.000
_cell.length_c   1.000
_cell.angle_alpha   90.00
_cell.angle_beta   90.00
_cell.angle_gamma   90.00
#
_symmetry.space_group_name_H-M   'P 1'
#
loop_
_entity.id
_entity.type
_entity.pdbx_description
1 polymer ?
#
loop_
_entity_poly.entity_id
_entity_poly.type
_entity_poly.pdbx_seq_one_letter_code
_entity_poly.pdbx_strand_id
1 'polypeptide(L)'
;MKQIKQYENEKVLVLGLAKSGFSAAKLLNDLGALVTVNDGKPFEENPEAQGLLEQGVRVITGHHPIELLDEDFSLMVKNPGIPYDNPLVAKAEELHIPILTEVELAYQVAECPIVGITGTNGKTTTTTMIGLLLNQERTAGKAHLAGNIGFPASEVAAKASADDDIVMELSSFQLMGIREFKPQIAVITNIYEAHLDYHKTRKNYVAAKWAIQENMTADDYLVLNWNSEELQEMSKQTNAQIVPFSTREKLSNGVYVVDDSIYYKEEKIMATSDTHLDVYKRQVW
;
A
#
# COMPACT_ATOMS: atom_id res chain seq x y z
N MET A 1 8.95 -5.14 -15.77
CA MET A 1 8.73 -3.82 -15.16
C MET A 1 9.03 -2.70 -16.13
N LYS A 2 8.28 -1.59 -16.02
CA LYS A 2 8.49 -0.37 -16.79
C LYS A 2 9.92 0.14 -16.58
N GLN A 3 10.60 0.45 -17.67
CA GLN A 3 11.89 1.12 -17.62
C GLN A 3 11.66 2.62 -17.45
N ILE A 4 11.93 3.13 -16.24
CA ILE A 4 11.83 4.54 -15.91
C ILE A 4 13.23 5.11 -15.68
N LYS A 5 13.45 6.36 -16.07
CA LYS A 5 14.74 7.06 -15.92
C LYS A 5 14.77 8.05 -14.77
N GLN A 6 13.67 8.20 -14.06
CA GLN A 6 13.49 9.20 -12.99
C GLN A 6 14.54 9.09 -11.89
N TYR A 7 15.10 7.90 -11.65
CA TYR A 7 16.05 7.64 -10.57
C TYR A 7 17.50 7.50 -11.05
N GLU A 8 17.75 7.59 -12.36
CA GLU A 8 19.07 7.35 -12.92
C GLU A 8 20.05 8.44 -12.45
N ASN A 9 21.12 8.03 -11.74
CA ASN A 9 22.11 8.90 -11.09
C ASN A 9 21.58 9.79 -9.94
N GLU A 10 20.35 9.57 -9.49
CA GLU A 10 19.77 10.31 -8.37
C GLU A 10 20.28 9.74 -7.03
N LYS A 11 20.63 10.62 -6.08
CA LYS A 11 21.02 10.20 -4.73
C LYS A 11 19.78 9.93 -3.90
N VAL A 12 19.59 8.66 -3.51
CA VAL A 12 18.41 8.23 -2.75
C VAL A 12 18.82 7.64 -1.41
N LEU A 13 18.21 8.16 -0.34
CA LEU A 13 18.38 7.63 1.01
C LEU A 13 17.26 6.63 1.31
N VAL A 14 17.61 5.38 1.59
CA VAL A 14 16.68 4.37 2.09
C VAL A 14 16.83 4.24 3.60
N LEU A 15 15.80 4.67 4.33
CA LEU A 15 15.80 4.69 5.80
C LEU A 15 15.04 3.48 6.36
N GLY A 16 15.77 2.56 6.96
CA GLY A 16 15.30 1.30 7.52
C GLY A 16 15.10 0.22 6.46
N LEU A 17 15.76 -0.93 6.64
CA LEU A 17 15.69 -2.05 5.70
C LEU A 17 14.41 -2.86 5.89
N ALA A 18 14.33 -3.70 6.92
CA ALA A 18 13.28 -4.73 7.01
C ALA A 18 13.06 -5.41 5.63
N LYS A 19 11.83 -5.87 5.33
CA LYS A 19 11.53 -6.47 4.01
C LYS A 19 11.33 -5.42 2.91
N SER A 20 10.58 -4.35 3.19
CA SER A 20 10.20 -3.34 2.20
C SER A 20 11.35 -2.40 1.83
N GLY A 21 12.16 -1.97 2.80
CA GLY A 21 13.33 -1.12 2.55
C GLY A 21 14.45 -1.84 1.80
N PHE A 22 14.69 -3.13 2.11
CA PHE A 22 15.60 -3.95 1.29
C PHE A 22 15.14 -4.03 -0.17
N SER A 23 13.85 -4.30 -0.39
CA SER A 23 13.28 -4.40 -1.74
C SER A 23 13.28 -3.06 -2.47
N ALA A 24 13.02 -1.96 -1.77
CA ALA A 24 13.14 -0.61 -2.30
C ALA A 24 14.58 -0.25 -2.70
N ALA A 25 15.56 -0.51 -1.82
CA ALA A 25 16.98 -0.25 -2.10
C ALA A 25 17.45 -1.03 -3.32
N LYS A 26 17.07 -2.31 -3.42
CA LYS A 26 17.38 -3.14 -4.58
C LYS A 26 16.75 -2.58 -5.86
N LEU A 27 15.46 -2.28 -5.85
CA LEU A 27 14.76 -1.73 -7.02
C LEU A 27 15.39 -0.41 -7.48
N LEU A 28 15.69 0.51 -6.56
CA LEU A 28 16.31 1.79 -6.87
C LEU A 28 17.71 1.61 -7.48
N ASN A 29 18.50 0.68 -6.94
CA ASN A 29 19.81 0.33 -7.49
C ASN A 29 19.69 -0.24 -8.92
N ASP A 30 18.72 -1.13 -9.16
CA ASP A 30 18.42 -1.68 -10.49
C ASP A 30 17.94 -0.60 -11.48
N LEU A 31 17.32 0.48 -10.99
CA LEU A 31 16.91 1.67 -11.75
C LEU A 31 18.04 2.71 -11.93
N GLY A 32 19.26 2.43 -11.45
CA GLY A 32 20.43 3.28 -11.62
C GLY A 32 20.58 4.41 -10.60
N ALA A 33 19.86 4.36 -9.47
CA ALA A 33 20.02 5.31 -8.39
C ALA A 33 21.33 5.12 -7.61
N LEU A 34 21.87 6.21 -7.08
CA LEU A 34 22.98 6.20 -6.13
C LEU A 34 22.42 6.00 -4.72
N VAL A 35 22.14 4.74 -4.38
CA VAL A 35 21.46 4.38 -3.13
C VAL A 35 22.41 4.42 -1.94
N THR A 36 21.97 5.09 -0.87
CA THR A 36 22.53 4.95 0.48
C THR A 36 21.48 4.36 1.40
N VAL A 37 21.81 3.29 2.10
CA VAL A 37 20.96 2.67 3.12
C VAL A 37 21.39 3.14 4.50
N ASN A 38 20.43 3.51 5.34
CA ASN A 38 20.66 3.72 6.76
C ASN A 38 19.72 2.85 7.61
N ASP A 39 20.27 2.01 8.48
CA ASP A 39 19.50 1.11 9.35
C ASP A 39 20.04 1.08 10.78
N GLY A 40 19.15 0.96 11.77
CA GLY A 40 19.54 0.98 13.17
C GLY A 40 20.22 -0.30 13.66
N LYS A 41 20.03 -1.44 12.96
CA LYS A 41 20.66 -2.70 13.35
C LYS A 41 22.16 -2.70 12.99
N PRO A 42 23.06 -3.19 13.87
CA PRO A 42 24.48 -3.36 13.55
C PRO A 42 24.72 -4.17 12.27
N PHE A 43 25.82 -3.89 11.56
CA PHE A 43 26.12 -4.48 10.25
C PHE A 43 26.19 -6.01 10.29
N GLU A 44 26.82 -6.52 11.34
CA GLU A 44 27.15 -7.93 11.58
C GLU A 44 25.88 -8.77 11.80
N GLU A 45 24.80 -8.13 12.26
CA GLU A 45 23.50 -8.76 12.52
C GLU A 45 22.48 -8.51 11.40
N ASN A 46 22.90 -7.87 10.31
CA ASN A 46 22.04 -7.37 9.25
C ASN A 46 22.39 -7.99 7.88
N PRO A 47 21.91 -9.22 7.59
CA PRO A 47 22.16 -9.89 6.31
C PRO A 47 21.68 -9.09 5.08
N GLU A 48 20.58 -8.34 5.22
CA GLU A 48 20.05 -7.49 4.15
C GLU A 48 21.04 -6.36 3.80
N ALA A 49 21.62 -5.71 4.81
CA ALA A 49 22.67 -4.71 4.64
C ALA A 49 23.92 -5.29 3.97
N GLN A 50 24.36 -6.47 4.41
CA GLN A 50 25.52 -7.17 3.83
C GLN A 50 25.30 -7.47 2.35
N GLY A 51 24.14 -8.02 1.99
CA GLY A 51 23.81 -8.35 0.60
C GLY A 51 23.68 -7.11 -0.31
N LEU A 52 23.26 -5.96 0.23
CA LEU A 52 23.24 -4.71 -0.52
C LEU A 52 24.65 -4.14 -0.72
N LEU A 53 25.51 -4.22 0.29
CA LEU A 53 26.92 -3.81 0.16
C LEU A 53 27.64 -4.61 -0.93
N GLU A 54 27.40 -5.93 -1.02
CA GLU A 54 27.93 -6.78 -2.10
C GLU A 54 27.46 -6.36 -3.50
N GLN A 55 26.29 -5.72 -3.59
CA GLN A 55 25.73 -5.16 -4.83
C GLN A 55 26.25 -3.74 -5.12
N GLY A 56 27.17 -3.21 -4.31
CA GLY A 56 27.76 -1.88 -4.48
C GLY A 56 26.95 -0.74 -3.86
N VAL A 57 25.90 -1.05 -3.09
CA VAL A 57 25.10 -0.04 -2.38
C VAL A 57 25.86 0.44 -1.15
N ARG A 58 25.86 1.75 -0.89
CA ARG A 58 26.44 2.31 0.33
C ARG A 58 25.55 1.98 1.52
N VAL A 59 26.12 1.47 2.61
CA VAL A 59 25.36 1.07 3.80
C VAL A 59 25.93 1.70 5.07
N ILE A 60 25.05 2.28 5.90
CA ILE A 60 25.36 2.91 7.18
C ILE A 60 24.46 2.26 8.25
N THR A 61 25.04 1.47 9.15
CA THR A 61 24.31 0.63 10.11
C THR A 61 24.67 0.92 11.56
N GLY A 62 23.79 0.53 12.49
CA GLY A 62 24.01 0.62 13.94
C GLY A 62 23.76 2.01 14.55
N HIS A 63 23.50 3.03 13.73
CA HIS A 63 23.23 4.40 14.16
C HIS A 63 22.57 5.23 13.04
N HIS A 64 22.09 6.43 13.38
CA HIS A 64 21.36 7.34 12.50
C HIS A 64 22.02 8.74 12.51
N PRO A 65 23.13 8.93 11.78
CA PRO A 65 23.82 10.23 11.76
C PRO A 65 22.96 11.26 11.02
N ILE A 66 22.54 12.32 11.70
CA ILE A 66 21.65 13.35 11.12
C ILE A 66 22.37 14.12 10.02
N GLU A 67 23.68 14.29 10.16
CA GLU A 67 24.60 14.93 9.21
C GLU A 67 24.65 14.17 7.87
N LEU A 68 24.11 12.96 7.79
CA LEU A 68 23.94 12.25 6.51
C LEU A 68 23.12 13.08 5.51
N LEU A 69 22.13 13.83 5.99
CA LEU A 69 21.29 14.69 5.16
C LEU A 69 21.94 16.03 4.79
N ASP A 70 23.20 16.26 5.19
CA ASP A 70 24.01 17.36 4.62
C ASP A 70 24.51 17.00 3.21
N GLU A 71 24.40 15.72 2.81
CA GLU A 71 24.57 15.30 1.42
C GLU A 71 23.34 15.64 0.57
N ASP A 72 23.55 15.92 -0.71
CA ASP A 72 22.52 16.32 -1.68
C ASP A 72 21.63 15.12 -2.11
N PHE A 73 20.81 14.60 -1.20
CA PHE A 73 19.81 13.58 -1.48
C PHE A 73 18.57 14.19 -2.14
N SER A 74 18.16 13.63 -3.28
CA SER A 74 16.96 14.08 -4.00
C SER A 74 15.68 13.36 -3.57
N LEU A 75 15.80 12.27 -2.81
CA LEU A 75 14.68 11.47 -2.31
C LEU A 75 15.05 10.69 -1.04
N MET A 76 14.11 10.59 -0.11
CA MET A 76 14.10 9.59 0.95
C MET A 76 13.02 8.54 0.69
N VAL A 77 13.37 7.26 0.81
CA VAL A 77 12.41 6.16 0.88
C VAL A 77 12.49 5.53 2.25
N LYS A 78 11.45 5.70 3.06
CA LYS A 78 11.42 5.21 4.43
C LYS A 78 10.67 3.89 4.56
N ASN A 79 11.13 3.04 5.47
CA ASN A 79 10.30 1.96 6.00
C ASN A 79 9.01 2.59 6.60
N PRO A 80 7.81 2.14 6.20
CA PRO A 80 6.55 2.71 6.66
C PRO A 80 6.44 2.84 8.18
N GLY A 81 6.93 1.85 8.93
CA GLY A 81 6.83 1.81 10.39
C GLY A 81 7.63 2.90 11.12
N ILE A 82 8.57 3.57 10.46
CA ILE A 82 9.32 4.68 11.05
C ILE A 82 8.39 5.91 11.16
N PRO A 83 8.23 6.51 12.35
CA PRO A 83 7.44 7.74 12.52
C PRO A 83 8.03 8.95 11.81
N TYR A 84 7.19 9.94 11.50
CA TYR A 84 7.63 11.22 10.92
C TYR A 84 8.33 12.14 11.93
N ASP A 85 8.15 11.91 13.24
CA ASP A 85 8.93 12.57 14.29
C ASP A 85 10.33 11.95 14.50
N ASN A 86 10.71 10.96 13.68
CA ASN A 86 12.09 10.46 13.64
C ASN A 86 13.04 11.59 13.20
N PRO A 87 14.19 11.79 13.87
CA PRO A 87 15.09 12.92 13.57
C PRO A 87 15.55 13.01 12.11
N LEU A 88 15.80 11.89 11.42
CA LEU A 88 16.17 11.90 10.01
C LEU A 88 14.97 12.24 9.11
N VAL A 89 13.78 11.72 9.42
CA VAL A 89 12.57 12.02 8.65
C VAL A 89 12.20 13.49 8.80
N ALA A 90 12.17 14.01 10.03
CA ALA A 90 11.92 15.42 10.30
C ALA A 90 12.95 16.34 9.62
N LYS A 91 14.22 15.95 9.61
CA LYS A 91 15.26 16.71 8.91
C LYS A 91 15.07 16.70 7.40
N ALA A 92 14.66 15.58 6.81
CA ALA A 92 14.33 15.51 5.39
C ALA A 92 13.13 16.41 5.04
N GLU A 93 12.11 16.49 5.91
CA GLU A 93 10.99 17.43 5.75
C GLU A 93 11.45 18.90 5.80
N GLU A 94 12.32 19.26 6.75
CA GLU A 94 12.91 20.62 6.84
C GLU A 94 13.68 21.01 5.57
N LEU A 95 14.36 20.05 4.95
CA LEU A 95 15.12 20.23 3.71
C LEU A 95 14.25 20.12 2.45
N HIS A 96 12.95 19.87 2.60
CA HIS A 96 12.01 19.64 1.49
C HIS A 96 12.40 18.46 0.57
N ILE A 97 13.12 17.48 1.11
CA ILE A 97 13.43 16.24 0.41
C ILE A 97 12.13 15.41 0.36
N PRO A 98 11.66 14.99 -0.82
CA PRO A 98 10.49 14.12 -0.94
C PRO A 98 10.67 12.85 -0.10
N ILE A 99 9.60 12.43 0.57
CA ILE A 99 9.60 11.23 1.42
C ILE A 99 8.55 10.26 0.90
N LEU A 100 9.02 9.15 0.35
CA LEU A 100 8.17 8.10 -0.21
C LEU A 100 8.23 6.84 0.64
N THR A 101 7.26 5.95 0.40
CA THR A 101 7.34 4.55 0.82
C THR A 101 7.43 3.65 -0.40
N GLU A 102 7.84 2.41 -0.16
CA GLU A 102 8.11 1.42 -1.22
C GLU A 102 6.93 1.15 -2.17
N VAL A 103 5.68 1.34 -1.73
CA VAL A 103 4.49 1.12 -2.57
C VAL A 103 4.36 2.15 -3.71
N GLU A 104 4.92 3.35 -3.52
CA GLU A 104 5.00 4.36 -4.57
C GLU A 104 5.94 3.89 -5.70
N LEU A 105 7.12 3.39 -5.33
CA LEU A 105 8.09 2.84 -6.29
C LEU A 105 7.50 1.65 -7.05
N ALA A 106 6.80 0.77 -6.34
CA ALA A 106 6.12 -0.37 -6.93
C ALA A 106 5.11 0.06 -8.00
N TYR A 107 4.30 1.08 -7.71
CA TYR A 107 3.34 1.61 -8.68
C TYR A 107 4.02 2.18 -9.93
N GLN A 108 5.09 2.95 -9.77
CA GLN A 108 5.78 3.59 -10.89
C GLN A 108 6.40 2.59 -11.88
N VAL A 109 6.87 1.44 -11.39
CA VAL A 109 7.47 0.39 -12.23
C VAL A 109 6.48 -0.69 -12.68
N ALA A 110 5.29 -0.77 -12.11
CA ALA A 110 4.29 -1.79 -12.46
C ALA A 110 3.80 -1.62 -13.91
N GLU A 111 3.78 -2.71 -14.68
CA GLU A 111 3.25 -2.75 -16.05
C GLU A 111 1.76 -3.11 -16.11
N CYS A 112 1.23 -3.67 -15.03
CA CYS A 112 -0.14 -4.13 -14.88
C CYS A 112 -1.01 -3.22 -14.00
N PRO A 113 -2.34 -3.42 -14.06
CA PRO A 113 -3.29 -2.93 -13.06
C PRO A 113 -2.91 -3.20 -11.60
N ILE A 114 -3.26 -2.25 -10.72
CA ILE A 114 -3.20 -2.42 -9.27
C ILE A 114 -4.61 -2.30 -8.68
N VAL A 115 -4.99 -3.28 -7.86
CA VAL A 115 -6.12 -3.24 -6.94
C VAL A 115 -5.57 -2.97 -5.53
N GLY A 116 -5.84 -1.80 -4.96
CA GLY A 116 -5.36 -1.40 -3.64
C GLY A 116 -6.40 -1.62 -2.54
N ILE A 117 -6.04 -2.29 -1.45
CA ILE A 117 -6.95 -2.59 -0.33
C ILE A 117 -6.41 -1.99 0.95
N THR A 118 -7.17 -1.10 1.57
CA THR A 118 -6.91 -0.60 2.91
C THR A 118 -8.15 -0.67 3.81
N GLY A 119 -7.96 -0.24 5.05
CA GLY A 119 -8.95 -0.24 6.12
C GLY A 119 -8.33 -0.59 7.46
N THR A 120 -9.12 -0.48 8.53
CA THR A 120 -8.66 -0.87 9.87
C THR A 120 -8.56 -2.39 9.96
N ASN A 121 -9.66 -3.09 9.67
CA ASN A 121 -9.75 -4.56 9.76
C ASN A 121 -10.22 -5.19 8.45
N GLY A 122 -9.99 -6.49 8.29
CA GLY A 122 -10.47 -7.27 7.14
C GLY A 122 -9.63 -7.14 5.86
N LYS A 123 -8.59 -6.29 5.85
CA LYS A 123 -7.69 -6.10 4.70
C LYS A 123 -7.16 -7.42 4.15
N THR A 124 -6.51 -8.22 4.99
CA THR A 124 -5.83 -9.46 4.56
C THR A 124 -6.79 -10.49 3.98
N THR A 125 -7.96 -10.67 4.61
CA THR A 125 -9.01 -11.55 4.08
C THR A 125 -9.51 -11.05 2.73
N THR A 126 -9.84 -9.75 2.61
CA THR A 126 -10.31 -9.15 1.37
C THR A 126 -9.28 -9.23 0.24
N THR A 127 -8.02 -8.87 0.51
CA THR A 127 -6.89 -8.97 -0.45
C THR A 127 -6.73 -10.42 -0.93
N THR A 128 -6.75 -11.38 0.00
CA THR A 128 -6.61 -12.81 -0.35
C THR A 128 -7.78 -13.31 -1.19
N MET A 129 -9.02 -12.96 -0.83
CA MET A 129 -10.21 -13.36 -1.57
C MET A 129 -10.22 -12.80 -3.00
N ILE A 130 -9.87 -11.52 -3.17
CA ILE A 130 -9.76 -10.91 -4.49
C ILE A 130 -8.72 -11.65 -5.33
N GLY A 131 -7.54 -11.93 -4.77
CA GLY A 131 -6.51 -12.69 -5.48
C GLY A 131 -6.94 -14.11 -5.85
N LEU A 132 -7.68 -14.81 -4.98
CA LEU A 132 -8.20 -16.15 -5.27
C LEU A 132 -9.25 -16.12 -6.39
N LEU A 133 -10.21 -15.19 -6.32
CA LEU A 133 -11.26 -15.04 -7.32
C LEU A 133 -10.70 -14.65 -8.69
N LEU A 134 -9.76 -13.70 -8.75
CA LEU A 134 -9.14 -13.26 -10.00
C LEU A 134 -8.28 -14.34 -10.67
N ASN A 135 -7.75 -15.30 -9.90
CA ASN A 135 -6.99 -16.43 -10.42
C ASN A 135 -7.86 -17.66 -10.72
N GLN A 136 -9.11 -17.67 -10.28
CA GLN A 136 -10.02 -18.78 -10.54
C GLN A 136 -10.35 -18.81 -12.04
N GLU A 137 -10.08 -19.96 -12.69
CA GLU A 137 -10.31 -20.17 -14.12
C GLU A 137 -9.57 -19.18 -15.05
N ARG A 138 -8.56 -18.47 -14.53
CA ARG A 138 -7.75 -17.53 -15.31
C ARG A 138 -6.90 -18.28 -16.33
N THR A 139 -6.98 -17.87 -17.59
CA THR A 139 -6.30 -18.53 -18.72
C THR A 139 -5.00 -17.87 -19.15
N ALA A 140 -4.75 -16.62 -18.74
CA ALA A 140 -3.54 -15.86 -19.01
C ALA A 140 -3.20 -14.89 -17.87
N GLY A 141 -1.90 -14.67 -17.63
CA GLY A 141 -1.39 -13.87 -16.52
C GLY A 141 -1.77 -14.43 -15.14
N LYS A 142 -1.51 -13.65 -14.09
CA LYS A 142 -1.76 -14.01 -12.70
C LYS A 142 -2.09 -12.77 -11.87
N ALA A 143 -3.02 -12.91 -10.92
CA ALA A 143 -3.20 -11.92 -9.85
C ALA A 143 -2.22 -12.22 -8.71
N HIS A 144 -1.27 -11.31 -8.47
CA HIS A 144 -0.26 -11.42 -7.43
C HIS A 144 -0.69 -10.69 -6.16
N LEU A 145 -0.59 -11.37 -5.01
CA LEU A 145 -0.74 -10.72 -3.71
C LEU A 145 0.54 -9.97 -3.35
N ALA A 146 0.42 -8.71 -2.93
CA ALA A 146 1.55 -7.85 -2.62
C ALA A 146 1.29 -6.86 -1.47
N GLY A 147 2.35 -6.17 -1.03
CA GLY A 147 2.28 -5.08 -0.06
C GLY A 147 2.47 -5.58 1.38
N ASN A 148 1.51 -5.29 2.26
CA ASN A 148 1.60 -5.64 3.69
C ASN A 148 1.40 -7.16 3.98
N ILE A 149 1.11 -7.96 2.95
CA ILE A 149 0.97 -9.42 2.97
C ILE A 149 1.74 -10.01 1.78
N GLY A 150 2.27 -11.22 1.96
CA GLY A 150 2.92 -11.96 0.90
C GLY A 150 4.33 -11.43 0.66
N PHE A 151 4.52 -10.73 -0.46
CA PHE A 151 5.80 -10.18 -0.90
C PHE A 151 5.75 -8.64 -0.93
N PRO A 152 6.88 -7.96 -0.71
CA PRO A 152 7.00 -6.52 -0.92
C PRO A 152 6.47 -6.11 -2.32
N ALA A 153 5.79 -4.97 -2.38
CA ALA A 153 5.12 -4.52 -3.59
C ALA A 153 6.11 -4.29 -4.75
N SER A 154 7.29 -3.75 -4.48
CA SER A 154 8.34 -3.48 -5.45
C SER A 154 8.92 -4.76 -6.02
N GLU A 155 9.06 -5.82 -5.22
CA GLU A 155 9.50 -7.13 -5.70
C GLU A 155 8.49 -7.74 -6.68
N VAL A 156 7.20 -7.65 -6.36
CA VAL A 156 6.13 -8.15 -7.22
C VAL A 156 6.05 -7.33 -8.50
N ALA A 157 6.01 -6.00 -8.40
CA ALA A 157 5.91 -5.09 -9.53
C ALA A 157 7.11 -5.21 -10.49
N ALA A 158 8.31 -5.49 -9.97
CA ALA A 158 9.50 -5.71 -10.79
C ALA A 158 9.35 -6.93 -11.74
N LYS A 159 8.61 -7.95 -11.31
CA LYS A 159 8.47 -9.24 -12.00
C LYS A 159 7.17 -9.39 -12.78
N ALA A 160 6.13 -8.66 -12.39
CA ALA A 160 4.82 -8.73 -13.03
C ALA A 160 4.87 -8.17 -14.47
N SER A 161 4.14 -8.83 -15.36
CA SER A 161 3.92 -8.47 -16.76
C SER A 161 2.63 -7.66 -16.92
N ALA A 162 2.35 -7.21 -18.14
CA ALA A 162 1.13 -6.47 -18.46
C ALA A 162 -0.16 -7.31 -18.40
N ASP A 163 -0.06 -8.65 -18.51
CA ASP A 163 -1.21 -9.57 -18.43
C ASP A 163 -1.59 -9.93 -16.97
N ASP A 164 -0.75 -9.53 -16.03
CA ASP A 164 -0.92 -9.78 -14.59
C ASP A 164 -1.80 -8.72 -13.94
N ASP A 165 -2.17 -8.95 -12.67
CA ASP A 165 -2.75 -7.95 -11.78
C ASP A 165 -1.97 -7.94 -10.46
N ILE A 166 -1.87 -6.78 -9.81
CA ILE A 166 -1.33 -6.70 -8.45
C ILE A 166 -2.47 -6.37 -7.48
N VAL A 167 -2.73 -7.30 -6.56
CA VAL A 167 -3.70 -7.13 -5.47
C VAL A 167 -2.92 -6.77 -4.20
N MET A 168 -2.93 -5.48 -3.88
CA MET A 168 -2.01 -4.88 -2.91
C MET A 168 -2.71 -4.55 -1.60
N GLU A 169 -2.29 -5.17 -0.51
CA GLU A 169 -2.69 -4.72 0.83
C GLU A 169 -1.85 -3.51 1.26
N LEU A 170 -2.54 -2.44 1.67
CA LEU A 170 -1.96 -1.15 2.02
C LEU A 170 -2.29 -0.79 3.48
N SER A 171 -1.25 -0.60 4.28
CA SER A 171 -1.35 0.01 5.62
C SER A 171 -1.53 1.52 5.52
N SER A 172 -2.01 2.15 6.60
CA SER A 172 -2.03 3.63 6.67
C SER A 172 -0.62 4.21 6.67
N PHE A 173 0.39 3.48 7.15
CA PHE A 173 1.78 3.95 7.16
C PHE A 173 2.38 4.01 5.75
N GLN A 174 2.05 3.05 4.89
CA GLN A 174 2.48 3.05 3.48
C GLN A 174 1.84 4.21 2.73
N LEU A 175 0.54 4.43 2.92
CA LEU A 175 -0.21 5.50 2.26
C LEU A 175 0.19 6.92 2.70
N MET A 176 1.04 7.10 3.72
CA MET A 176 1.57 8.42 4.08
C MET A 176 2.69 8.91 3.13
N GLY A 177 3.35 8.00 2.42
CA GLY A 177 4.45 8.33 1.50
C GLY A 177 4.15 7.91 0.08
N ILE A 178 2.93 8.18 -0.39
CA ILE A 178 2.56 8.08 -1.81
C ILE A 178 2.46 9.48 -2.42
N ARG A 179 2.60 9.56 -3.73
CA ARG A 179 2.50 10.82 -4.48
C ARG A 179 1.74 10.66 -5.78
N GLU A 180 2.14 9.73 -6.63
CA GLU A 180 1.53 9.43 -7.92
C GLU A 180 0.72 8.14 -7.90
N PHE A 181 0.83 7.36 -6.81
CA PHE A 181 0.10 6.12 -6.60
C PHE A 181 -1.38 6.26 -7.01
N LYS A 182 -1.77 5.47 -8.01
CA LYS A 182 -3.12 5.48 -8.59
C LYS A 182 -3.58 4.05 -8.87
N PRO A 183 -4.27 3.41 -7.93
CA PRO A 183 -4.87 2.10 -8.19
C PRO A 183 -6.06 2.27 -9.14
N GLN A 184 -6.29 1.29 -10.02
CA GLN A 184 -7.49 1.27 -10.87
C GLN A 184 -8.75 0.95 -10.06
N ILE A 185 -8.57 0.13 -9.02
CA ILE A 185 -9.62 -0.19 -8.05
C ILE A 185 -9.03 -0.02 -6.66
N ALA A 186 -9.66 0.80 -5.82
CA ALA A 186 -9.32 0.94 -4.42
C ALA A 186 -10.46 0.42 -3.54
N VAL A 187 -10.14 -0.23 -2.42
CA VAL A 187 -11.11 -0.73 -1.43
C VAL A 187 -10.76 -0.16 -0.07
N ILE A 188 -11.74 0.46 0.59
CA ILE A 188 -11.65 0.83 2.01
C ILE A 188 -12.66 -0.03 2.77
N THR A 189 -12.18 -1.07 3.45
CA THR A 189 -13.04 -2.07 4.11
C THR A 189 -13.84 -1.48 5.29
N ASN A 190 -13.19 -0.63 6.09
CA ASN A 190 -13.75 0.10 7.23
C ASN A 190 -12.69 1.06 7.79
N ILE A 191 -13.15 2.07 8.54
CA ILE A 191 -12.28 2.98 9.30
C ILE A 191 -12.78 3.06 10.74
N TYR A 192 -11.97 2.55 11.67
CA TYR A 192 -12.13 2.67 13.12
C TYR A 192 -10.87 3.30 13.73
N GLU A 193 -10.91 3.62 15.02
CA GLU A 193 -9.74 4.17 15.72
C GLU A 193 -8.64 3.10 15.89
N ALA A 194 -7.45 3.38 15.37
CA ALA A 194 -6.27 2.52 15.50
C ALA A 194 -4.98 3.33 15.23
N HIS A 195 -3.85 2.83 15.75
CA HIS A 195 -2.51 3.38 15.50
C HIS A 195 -2.34 4.87 15.83
N LEU A 196 -3.01 5.36 16.89
CA LEU A 196 -2.92 6.76 17.30
C LEU A 196 -1.57 7.12 17.93
N ASP A 197 -0.81 6.15 18.42
CA ASP A 197 0.59 6.29 18.81
C ASP A 197 1.45 6.84 17.65
N TYR A 198 1.18 6.37 16.43
CA TYR A 198 1.82 6.84 15.21
C TYR A 198 1.15 8.09 14.64
N HIS A 199 -0.16 8.01 14.38
CA HIS A 199 -0.90 9.05 13.65
C HIS A 199 -1.23 10.28 14.50
N LYS A 200 -1.05 10.19 15.83
CA LYS A 200 -1.36 11.19 16.88
C LYS A 200 -2.84 11.50 17.03
N THR A 201 -3.61 11.55 15.94
CA THR A 201 -5.06 11.81 15.94
C THR A 201 -5.79 10.87 14.98
N ARG A 202 -7.06 10.59 15.27
CA ARG A 202 -7.94 9.82 14.37
C ARG A 202 -8.08 10.49 13.01
N LYS A 203 -8.13 11.83 12.97
CA LYS A 203 -8.21 12.61 11.72
C LYS A 203 -7.04 12.30 10.79
N ASN A 204 -5.82 12.27 11.33
CA ASN A 204 -4.62 11.93 10.55
C ASN A 204 -4.66 10.48 10.07
N TYR A 205 -5.12 9.54 10.91
CA TYR A 205 -5.28 8.14 10.51
C TYR A 205 -6.28 7.96 9.35
N VAL A 206 -7.41 8.66 9.40
CA VAL A 206 -8.42 8.66 8.33
C VAL A 206 -7.83 9.26 7.06
N ALA A 207 -7.18 10.42 7.16
CA ALA A 207 -6.53 11.08 6.03
C ALA A 207 -5.48 10.18 5.36
N ALA A 208 -4.63 9.52 6.15
CA ALA A 208 -3.64 8.57 5.66
C ALA A 208 -4.27 7.43 4.84
N LYS A 209 -5.42 6.89 5.26
CA LYS A 209 -6.12 5.86 4.47
C LYS A 209 -6.81 6.42 3.24
N TRP A 210 -7.37 7.61 3.35
CA TRP A 210 -8.04 8.29 2.26
C TRP A 210 -7.10 8.72 1.14
N ALA A 211 -5.80 8.84 1.43
CA ALA A 211 -4.78 9.13 0.43
C ALA A 211 -4.78 8.13 -0.74
N ILE A 212 -5.24 6.88 -0.52
CA ILE A 212 -5.33 5.84 -1.56
C ILE A 212 -6.07 6.28 -2.83
N GLN A 213 -7.01 7.22 -2.71
CA GLN A 213 -7.81 7.70 -3.85
C GLN A 213 -7.33 9.00 -4.48
N GLU A 214 -6.30 9.66 -3.93
CA GLU A 214 -5.96 11.05 -4.29
C GLU A 214 -5.72 11.28 -5.78
N ASN A 215 -5.12 10.30 -6.46
CA ASN A 215 -4.84 10.37 -7.90
C ASN A 215 -5.88 9.63 -8.76
N MET A 216 -6.90 9.02 -8.15
CA MET A 216 -7.96 8.32 -8.88
C MET A 216 -8.85 9.32 -9.63
N THR A 217 -9.36 8.88 -10.78
CA THR A 217 -10.14 9.66 -11.75
C THR A 217 -11.48 8.97 -12.01
N ALA A 218 -12.34 9.59 -12.81
CA ALA A 218 -13.64 9.03 -13.16
C ALA A 218 -13.59 7.70 -13.94
N ASP A 219 -12.41 7.26 -14.38
CA ASP A 219 -12.20 5.96 -15.02
C ASP A 219 -11.86 4.85 -14.00
N ASP A 220 -11.64 5.21 -12.74
CA ASP A 220 -11.23 4.30 -11.66
C ASP A 220 -12.38 4.07 -10.66
N TYR A 221 -12.30 2.99 -9.87
CA TYR A 221 -13.37 2.57 -8.96
C TYR A 221 -12.96 2.55 -7.49
N LEU A 222 -13.68 3.28 -6.64
CA LEU A 222 -13.49 3.27 -5.20
C LEU A 222 -14.62 2.51 -4.50
N VAL A 223 -14.29 1.36 -3.91
CA VAL A 223 -15.20 0.48 -3.19
C VAL A 223 -15.24 0.86 -1.72
N LEU A 224 -16.42 1.29 -1.23
CA LEU A 224 -16.58 1.83 0.12
C LEU A 224 -17.65 1.10 0.94
N ASN A 225 -17.39 0.97 2.24
CA ASN A 225 -18.33 0.43 3.20
C ASN A 225 -19.44 1.45 3.50
N TRP A 226 -20.61 1.23 2.90
CA TRP A 226 -21.78 2.09 3.02
C TRP A 226 -22.48 1.98 4.38
N ASN A 227 -22.07 1.06 5.26
CA ASN A 227 -22.55 1.06 6.64
C ASN A 227 -21.97 2.21 7.49
N SER A 228 -20.99 2.97 6.96
CA SER A 228 -20.34 4.09 7.64
C SER A 228 -20.76 5.44 7.04
N GLU A 229 -21.49 6.25 7.81
CA GLU A 229 -21.87 7.62 7.42
C GLU A 229 -20.65 8.49 7.09
N GLU A 230 -19.52 8.30 7.78
CA GLU A 230 -18.27 9.01 7.50
C GLU A 230 -17.76 8.69 6.10
N LEU A 231 -17.75 7.42 5.68
CA LEU A 231 -17.33 7.03 4.33
C LEU A 231 -18.33 7.49 3.27
N GLN A 232 -19.63 7.53 3.59
CA GLN A 232 -20.63 8.12 2.71
C GLN A 232 -20.35 9.61 2.47
N GLU A 233 -20.04 10.37 3.52
CA GLU A 233 -19.72 11.80 3.38
C GLU A 233 -18.40 12.02 2.62
N MET A 234 -17.35 11.26 2.95
CA MET A 234 -16.06 11.34 2.28
C MET A 234 -16.16 10.95 0.79
N SER A 235 -17.08 10.07 0.41
CA SER A 235 -17.30 9.67 -0.99
C SER A 235 -17.60 10.85 -1.93
N LYS A 236 -18.04 11.99 -1.39
CA LYS A 236 -18.27 13.22 -2.16
C LYS A 236 -16.99 13.98 -2.53
N GLN A 237 -15.84 13.57 -2.01
CA GLN A 237 -14.55 14.26 -2.14
C GLN A 237 -13.59 13.58 -3.13
N THR A 238 -14.03 12.52 -3.81
CA THR A 238 -13.21 11.80 -4.79
C THR A 238 -13.72 12.02 -6.21
N ASN A 239 -12.83 11.88 -7.19
CA ASN A 239 -13.20 11.84 -8.61
C ASN A 239 -13.49 10.41 -9.09
N ALA A 240 -13.21 9.39 -8.28
CA ALA A 240 -13.43 7.98 -8.62
C ALA A 240 -14.92 7.63 -8.65
N GLN A 241 -15.27 6.61 -9.45
CA GLN A 241 -16.60 6.03 -9.40
C GLN A 241 -16.80 5.25 -8.10
N ILE A 242 -17.82 5.62 -7.32
CA ILE A 242 -18.12 4.93 -6.08
C ILE A 242 -18.87 3.62 -6.35
N VAL A 243 -18.34 2.52 -5.82
CA VAL A 243 -19.00 1.21 -5.78
C VAL A 243 -19.27 0.86 -4.31
N PRO A 244 -20.42 1.24 -3.76
CA PRO A 244 -20.69 1.04 -2.35
C PRO A 244 -20.99 -0.42 -2.04
N PHE A 245 -20.75 -0.86 -0.79
CA PHE A 245 -21.27 -2.11 -0.27
C PHE A 245 -21.97 -1.94 1.08
N SER A 246 -23.09 -2.62 1.31
CA SER A 246 -23.87 -2.52 2.54
C SER A 246 -24.38 -3.88 3.04
N THR A 247 -24.53 -4.00 4.36
CA THR A 247 -25.27 -5.12 4.98
C THR A 247 -26.49 -4.64 5.77
N ARG A 248 -26.81 -3.34 5.68
CA ARG A 248 -27.88 -2.70 6.46
C ARG A 248 -29.03 -2.19 5.60
N GLU A 249 -28.75 -1.85 4.34
CA GLU A 249 -29.74 -1.28 3.44
C GLU A 249 -29.56 -1.80 2.01
N LYS A 250 -30.67 -1.83 1.26
CA LYS A 250 -30.65 -2.08 -0.17
C LYS A 250 -30.05 -0.87 -0.87
N LEU A 251 -29.13 -1.12 -1.81
CA LEU A 251 -28.51 -0.08 -2.63
C LEU A 251 -29.01 -0.16 -4.07
N SER A 252 -29.21 0.98 -4.72
CA SER A 252 -29.54 1.04 -6.15
C SER A 252 -28.32 0.80 -7.06
N ASN A 253 -27.12 1.04 -6.54
CA ASN A 253 -25.84 0.75 -7.18
C ASN A 253 -24.91 0.10 -6.14
N GLY A 254 -24.02 -0.80 -6.57
CA GLY A 254 -23.10 -1.51 -5.68
C GLY A 254 -23.63 -2.84 -5.14
N VAL A 255 -23.06 -3.30 -4.03
CA VAL A 255 -23.30 -4.61 -3.44
C VAL A 255 -24.12 -4.49 -2.15
N TYR A 256 -25.15 -5.29 -1.97
CA TYR A 256 -25.91 -5.29 -0.71
C TYR A 256 -26.41 -6.66 -0.31
N VAL A 257 -26.81 -6.82 0.96
CA VAL A 257 -27.40 -8.05 1.49
C VAL A 257 -28.88 -7.84 1.83
N VAL A 258 -29.76 -8.69 1.29
CA VAL A 258 -31.20 -8.78 1.62
C VAL A 258 -31.57 -10.26 1.69
N ASP A 259 -32.34 -10.66 2.70
CA ASP A 259 -32.82 -12.04 2.90
C ASP A 259 -31.72 -13.10 2.72
N ASP A 260 -30.62 -12.93 3.46
CA ASP A 260 -29.45 -13.81 3.43
C ASP A 260 -28.87 -14.06 2.03
N SER A 261 -29.04 -13.09 1.12
CA SER A 261 -28.54 -13.15 -0.25
C SER A 261 -27.75 -11.89 -0.59
N ILE A 262 -26.62 -12.07 -1.27
CA ILE A 262 -25.77 -10.99 -1.79
C ILE A 262 -26.29 -10.60 -3.17
N TYR A 263 -26.47 -9.31 -3.38
CA TYR A 263 -26.88 -8.72 -4.65
C TYR A 263 -25.83 -7.73 -5.14
N TYR A 264 -25.67 -7.62 -6.47
CA TYR A 264 -24.93 -6.54 -7.13
C TYR A 264 -25.84 -5.91 -8.19
N LYS A 265 -26.10 -4.60 -8.09
CA LYS A 265 -26.99 -3.87 -9.02
C LYS A 265 -28.33 -4.61 -9.27
N GLU A 266 -28.98 -5.02 -8.18
CA GLU A 266 -30.25 -5.77 -8.18
C GLU A 266 -30.19 -7.22 -8.69
N GLU A 267 -29.07 -7.68 -9.22
CA GLU A 267 -28.85 -9.08 -9.58
C GLU A 267 -28.44 -9.89 -8.35
N LYS A 268 -29.14 -11.01 -8.09
CA LYS A 268 -28.75 -11.94 -7.03
C LYS A 268 -27.48 -12.68 -7.44
N ILE A 269 -26.42 -12.53 -6.67
CA ILE A 269 -25.13 -13.17 -6.93
C ILE A 269 -25.06 -14.55 -6.27
N MET A 270 -25.31 -14.63 -4.96
CA MET A 270 -25.26 -15.89 -4.19
C MET A 270 -25.95 -15.75 -2.83
N ALA A 271 -26.24 -16.86 -2.16
CA ALA A 271 -26.63 -16.81 -0.74
C ALA A 271 -25.40 -16.52 0.14
N THR A 272 -25.60 -15.86 1.28
CA THR A 272 -24.52 -15.60 2.25
C THR A 272 -23.95 -16.89 2.83
N SER A 273 -24.78 -17.94 2.95
CA SER A 273 -24.38 -19.30 3.37
C SER A 273 -23.33 -19.93 2.48
N ASP A 274 -23.34 -19.59 1.19
CA ASP A 274 -22.49 -20.21 0.17
C ASP A 274 -21.09 -19.59 0.13
N THR A 275 -20.89 -18.48 0.87
CA THR A 275 -19.58 -17.83 0.94
C THR A 275 -18.54 -18.67 1.67
N HIS A 276 -18.99 -19.65 2.48
CA HIS A 276 -18.15 -20.45 3.39
C HIS A 276 -17.19 -19.61 4.26
N LEU A 277 -17.46 -18.30 4.38
CA LEU A 277 -16.84 -17.43 5.35
C LEU A 277 -17.54 -17.73 6.67
N ASP A 278 -17.07 -18.77 7.36
CA ASP A 278 -17.40 -18.96 8.76
C ASP A 278 -16.88 -17.73 9.51
N VAL A 279 -17.73 -16.72 9.64
CA VAL A 279 -17.59 -15.66 10.63
C VAL A 279 -17.47 -16.42 11.93
N TYR A 280 -16.27 -16.44 12.54
CA TYR A 280 -16.07 -16.92 13.89
C TYR A 280 -17.19 -16.32 14.75
N LYS A 281 -18.20 -17.15 15.04
CA LYS A 281 -19.34 -16.78 15.86
C LYS A 281 -18.74 -16.38 17.20
N ARG A 282 -18.82 -15.08 17.51
CA ARG A 282 -18.75 -14.47 18.84
C ARG A 282 -18.21 -15.41 19.93
N GLN A 283 -16.92 -15.29 20.23
CA GLN A 283 -16.44 -15.54 21.58
C GLN A 283 -15.53 -14.38 21.98
N VAL A 284 -16.14 -13.30 22.43
CA VAL A 284 -15.59 -12.49 23.53
C VAL A 284 -16.80 -12.07 24.37
N TRP A 285 -16.90 -12.69 25.55
CA TRP A 285 -17.69 -12.19 26.67
C TRP A 285 -16.94 -11.04 27.33
#